data_AF-F3GG51-F1
#
_entry.id   AF-F3GG51-F1
#
_cell.length_a   1.000
_cell.length_b   1.000
_cell.length_c   1.000
_cell.angle_alpha   90.00
_cell.angle_beta   90.00
_cell.angle_gamma   90.00
#
_symmetry.space_group_name_H-M   'P 1'
#
loop_
_entity.id
_entity.type
_entity.pdbx_description
1 polymer ?
#
loop_
_entity_poly.entity_id
_entity_poly.type
_entity_poly.pdbx_seq_one_letter_code
_entity_poly.pdbx_strand_id
1 'polypeptide(L)'
;AERLEWLVPGLLETKCIALVRNLPKAVRKNFVPVPDFIKAALQRITFGEGSLPQALGRELLRMTGVRVSDEAWAEAAQQLEGHLKMNLEIVDGSGKFLGEGRDLAELTARFAEASQAALAVPQTAKSQQPVQAKAFAAVAQKTQQNIAGLSMTVYPALVEEGGAVKEGRFSTQAEAEYQHRRALQRLLLQQLAEPAKFLRNKLPGQTELALLHRELGRIDALIEDILLASLDSCVLEGEAELPRDGAGLLSLAERKRADWTEHAERLAKLTLEILKLWHGLQKRFKGKIDLSQAVALNDIKAQLSKLVYPGFVRETPAVWLKELPRYLKAIEMRLEKLPSQVQKDRVWSIELAGLWTQYQARADKHAQEGKRDPELALYRWWMEEYRVSLFAQQLGTKMPVSDKRLSKQWSQVES
;
A
#
# COMPACT_ATOMS: atom_id res chain seq x y z
N ALA A 1 -12.38 -11.43 15.36
CA ALA A 1 -12.28 -11.93 16.75
C ALA A 1 -13.41 -12.89 17.09
N GLU A 2 -14.68 -12.49 16.90
CA GLU A 2 -15.88 -13.28 17.28
C GLU A 2 -15.87 -14.73 16.76
N ARG A 3 -15.42 -14.96 15.52
CA ARG A 3 -15.33 -16.31 14.95
C ARG A 3 -14.50 -17.30 15.80
N LEU A 4 -13.47 -16.80 16.49
CA LEU A 4 -12.58 -17.62 17.34
C LEU A 4 -13.29 -18.10 18.62
N GLU A 5 -14.37 -17.44 19.02
CA GLU A 5 -15.16 -17.82 20.20
C GLU A 5 -15.87 -19.16 20.00
N TRP A 6 -16.17 -19.53 18.76
CA TRP A 6 -16.93 -20.74 18.43
C TRP A 6 -16.12 -22.03 18.48
N LEU A 7 -14.79 -21.96 18.52
CA LEU A 7 -13.91 -23.13 18.48
C LEU A 7 -14.25 -24.03 17.26
N VAL A 8 -13.99 -25.34 17.36
CA VAL A 8 -14.40 -26.35 16.38
C VAL A 8 -15.73 -26.99 16.81
N PRO A 9 -16.61 -27.40 15.87
CA PRO A 9 -17.94 -27.93 16.19
C PRO A 9 -17.94 -29.07 17.22
N GLY A 10 -16.95 -29.97 17.15
CA GLY A 10 -16.85 -31.13 18.06
C GLY A 10 -16.59 -30.78 19.54
N LEU A 11 -16.11 -29.57 19.84
CA LEU A 11 -15.85 -29.11 21.22
C LEU A 11 -16.80 -27.98 21.66
N LEU A 12 -17.71 -27.55 20.78
CA LEU A 12 -18.59 -26.41 21.03
C LEU A 12 -19.53 -26.66 22.21
N GLU A 13 -20.17 -27.83 22.27
CA GLU A 13 -21.07 -28.19 23.37
C GLU A 13 -20.33 -28.19 24.72
N THR A 14 -19.16 -28.82 24.78
CA THR A 14 -18.31 -28.84 25.97
C THR A 14 -17.92 -27.43 26.42
N LYS A 15 -17.57 -26.55 25.47
CA LYS A 15 -17.27 -25.15 25.75
C LYS A 15 -18.47 -24.40 26.32
N CYS A 16 -19.66 -24.54 25.72
CA CYS A 16 -20.88 -23.89 26.20
C CYS A 16 -21.28 -24.37 27.60
N ILE A 17 -21.12 -25.67 27.89
CA ILE A 17 -21.33 -26.22 29.24
C ILE A 17 -20.35 -25.58 30.22
N ALA A 18 -19.05 -25.51 29.88
CA ALA A 18 -18.04 -24.91 30.73
C ALA A 18 -18.32 -23.41 30.99
N LEU A 19 -18.70 -22.65 29.95
CA LEU A 19 -19.09 -21.24 30.07
C LEU A 19 -20.22 -21.06 31.09
N VAL A 20 -21.32 -21.81 30.98
CA VAL A 20 -22.43 -21.71 31.93
C VAL A 20 -22.03 -22.21 33.33
N ARG A 21 -21.14 -23.19 33.43
CA ARG A 21 -20.60 -23.65 34.73
C ARG A 21 -19.75 -22.58 35.42
N ASN A 22 -19.04 -21.75 34.66
CA ASN A 22 -18.20 -20.67 35.17
C ASN A 22 -19.00 -19.40 35.53
N LEU A 23 -20.29 -19.32 35.18
CA LEU A 23 -21.14 -18.20 35.58
C LEU A 23 -21.31 -18.14 37.12
N PRO A 24 -21.57 -16.94 37.68
CA PRO A 24 -21.86 -16.77 39.10
C PRO A 24 -22.97 -17.72 39.57
N LYS A 25 -22.82 -18.29 40.78
CA LYS A 25 -23.75 -19.29 41.33
C LYS A 25 -25.22 -18.82 41.30
N ALA A 26 -25.46 -17.52 41.54
CA ALA A 26 -26.79 -16.91 41.51
C ALA A 26 -27.46 -16.97 40.12
N VAL A 27 -26.66 -16.96 39.06
CA VAL A 27 -27.11 -17.03 37.66
C VAL A 27 -27.17 -18.48 37.19
N ARG A 28 -26.11 -19.26 37.45
CA ARG A 28 -25.98 -20.66 37.03
C ARG A 28 -27.10 -21.58 37.51
N LYS A 29 -27.65 -21.34 38.70
CA LYS A 29 -28.76 -22.15 39.27
C LYS A 29 -30.01 -22.20 38.39
N ASN A 30 -30.20 -21.21 37.51
CA ASN A 30 -31.36 -21.12 36.62
C ASN A 30 -31.22 -22.02 35.38
N PHE A 31 -30.05 -22.62 35.16
CA PHE A 31 -29.73 -23.42 33.98
C PHE A 31 -29.40 -24.87 34.36
N VAL A 32 -29.95 -25.39 35.47
CA VAL A 32 -29.70 -26.77 35.92
C VAL A 32 -30.85 -27.67 35.44
N PRO A 33 -30.58 -28.81 34.77
CA PRO A 33 -29.26 -29.36 34.42
C PRO A 33 -28.62 -28.67 33.20
N VAL A 34 -27.36 -28.21 33.37
CA VAL A 34 -26.64 -27.41 32.35
C VAL A 34 -26.58 -28.10 30.98
N PRO A 35 -26.26 -29.41 30.87
CA PRO A 35 -26.17 -30.07 29.56
C PRO A 35 -27.46 -29.97 28.74
N ASP A 36 -28.64 -30.08 29.37
CA ASP A 36 -29.92 -30.08 28.65
C ASP A 36 -30.24 -28.69 28.09
N PHE A 37 -29.99 -27.64 28.86
CA PHE A 37 -30.13 -26.25 28.41
C PHE A 37 -29.18 -25.94 27.25
N ILE A 38 -27.91 -26.37 27.35
CA ILE A 38 -26.94 -26.14 26.27
C ILE A 38 -27.35 -26.89 25.00
N LYS A 39 -27.74 -28.16 25.10
CA LYS A 39 -28.18 -28.96 23.95
C LYS A 39 -29.39 -28.33 23.26
N ALA A 40 -30.38 -27.88 24.04
CA ALA A 40 -31.55 -27.19 23.50
C ALA A 40 -31.20 -25.85 22.85
N ALA A 41 -30.25 -25.10 23.42
CA ALA A 41 -29.82 -23.80 22.89
C ALA A 41 -29.06 -23.98 21.57
N LEU A 42 -28.12 -24.92 21.51
CA LEU A 42 -27.31 -25.17 20.32
C LEU A 42 -28.14 -25.65 19.11
N GLN A 43 -29.29 -26.28 19.32
CA GLN A 43 -30.22 -26.61 18.21
C GLN A 43 -30.82 -25.38 17.51
N ARG A 44 -30.73 -24.21 18.13
CA ARG A 44 -31.34 -22.96 17.64
C ARG A 44 -30.31 -21.89 17.29
N ILE A 45 -29.04 -22.16 17.57
CA ILE A 45 -27.93 -21.25 17.34
C ILE A 45 -27.25 -21.64 16.02
N THR A 46 -27.12 -20.69 15.10
CA THR A 46 -26.33 -20.88 13.87
C THR A 46 -24.85 -20.83 14.19
N PHE A 47 -24.09 -21.87 13.84
CA PHE A 47 -22.66 -21.95 14.11
C PHE A 47 -21.86 -20.85 13.40
N GLY A 48 -21.07 -20.09 14.16
CA GLY A 48 -20.10 -19.13 13.62
C GLY A 48 -20.65 -17.75 13.31
N GLU A 49 -21.92 -17.48 13.60
CA GLU A 49 -22.57 -16.19 13.36
C GLU A 49 -22.57 -15.32 14.64
N GLY A 50 -21.79 -14.24 14.62
CA GLY A 50 -21.69 -13.30 15.73
C GLY A 50 -20.92 -13.84 16.94
N SER A 51 -21.15 -13.25 18.11
CA SER A 51 -20.51 -13.65 19.36
C SER A 51 -21.19 -14.87 19.99
N LEU A 52 -20.39 -15.87 20.41
CA LEU A 52 -20.91 -17.10 21.02
C LEU A 52 -21.62 -16.83 22.36
N PRO A 53 -21.03 -16.08 23.33
CA PRO A 53 -21.72 -15.72 24.56
C PRO A 53 -23.05 -15.00 24.35
N GLN A 54 -23.13 -14.10 23.35
CA GLN A 54 -24.37 -13.38 23.05
C GLN A 54 -25.44 -14.30 22.45
N ALA A 55 -25.05 -15.14 21.48
CA ALA A 55 -25.96 -16.13 20.89
C ALA A 55 -26.49 -17.12 21.94
N LEU A 56 -25.61 -17.60 22.82
CA LEU A 56 -25.97 -18.49 23.92
C LEU A 56 -26.85 -17.80 24.96
N GLY A 57 -26.49 -16.58 25.37
CA GLY A 57 -27.25 -15.77 26.32
C GLY A 57 -28.65 -15.46 25.83
N ARG A 58 -28.84 -15.19 24.53
CA ARG A 58 -30.16 -14.97 23.92
C ARG A 58 -31.06 -16.20 24.04
N GLU A 59 -30.55 -17.39 23.71
CA GLU A 59 -31.35 -18.62 23.81
C GLU A 59 -31.63 -19.00 25.26
N LEU A 60 -30.66 -18.85 26.16
CA LEU A 60 -30.86 -19.09 27.59
C LEU A 60 -31.90 -18.14 28.19
N LEU A 61 -31.87 -16.85 27.83
CA LEU A 61 -32.89 -15.88 28.21
C LEU A 61 -34.28 -16.28 27.71
N ARG A 62 -34.39 -16.74 26.45
CA ARG A 62 -35.65 -17.20 25.87
C ARG A 62 -36.23 -18.42 26.59
N MET A 63 -35.37 -19.27 27.14
CA MET A 63 -35.77 -20.48 27.87
C MET A 63 -36.15 -20.22 29.33
N THR A 64 -35.49 -19.28 30.01
CA THR A 64 -35.62 -19.12 31.48
C THR A 64 -36.12 -17.75 31.94
N GLY A 65 -36.11 -16.75 31.06
CA GLY A 65 -36.36 -15.35 31.40
C GLY A 65 -35.20 -14.65 32.13
N VAL A 66 -34.09 -15.34 32.39
CA VAL A 66 -32.92 -14.79 33.10
C VAL A 66 -31.90 -14.25 32.12
N ARG A 67 -31.59 -12.96 32.24
CA ARG A 67 -30.52 -12.33 31.47
C ARG A 67 -29.17 -12.52 32.17
N VAL A 68 -28.19 -12.99 31.41
CA VAL A 68 -26.78 -13.00 31.81
C VAL A 68 -26.15 -11.69 31.30
N SER A 69 -25.44 -10.96 32.16
CA SER A 69 -24.77 -9.72 31.75
C SER A 69 -23.50 -10.00 30.95
N ASP A 70 -23.03 -9.02 30.19
CA ASP A 70 -21.83 -9.16 29.37
C ASP A 70 -20.58 -9.32 30.24
N GLU A 71 -20.54 -8.69 31.42
CA GLU A 71 -19.46 -8.84 32.40
C GLU A 71 -19.39 -10.27 32.93
N ALA A 72 -20.53 -10.88 33.26
CA ALA A 72 -20.58 -12.26 33.73
C ALA A 72 -20.11 -13.25 32.66
N TRP A 73 -20.42 -12.99 31.39
CA TRP A 73 -19.88 -13.78 30.28
C TRP A 73 -18.38 -13.60 30.10
N ALA A 74 -17.87 -12.36 30.21
CA ALA A 74 -16.44 -12.08 30.11
C ALA A 74 -15.65 -12.78 31.23
N GLU A 75 -16.12 -12.73 32.47
CA GLU A 75 -15.53 -13.44 33.61
C GLU A 75 -15.55 -14.96 33.40
N ALA A 76 -16.68 -15.51 32.96
CA ALA A 76 -16.81 -16.95 32.69
C ALA A 76 -15.86 -17.43 31.58
N ALA A 77 -15.66 -16.61 30.54
CA ALA A 77 -14.75 -16.89 29.44
C ALA A 77 -13.28 -16.87 29.87
N GLN A 78 -12.89 -15.99 30.81
CA GLN A 78 -11.54 -15.97 31.37
C GLN A 78 -11.19 -17.28 32.07
N GLN A 79 -12.16 -17.84 32.81
CA GLN A 79 -12.03 -19.10 33.56
C GLN A 79 -12.08 -20.38 32.69
N LEU A 80 -12.26 -20.26 31.37
CA LEU A 80 -12.23 -21.44 30.49
C LEU A 80 -10.86 -22.10 30.49
N GLU A 81 -10.86 -23.44 30.55
CA GLU A 81 -9.67 -24.25 30.35
C GLU A 81 -9.08 -24.03 28.95
N GLY A 82 -7.75 -24.14 28.84
CA GLY A 82 -7.02 -23.84 27.60
C GLY A 82 -7.59 -24.58 26.40
N HIS A 83 -7.88 -25.88 26.53
CA HIS A 83 -8.37 -26.71 25.43
C HIS A 83 -9.76 -26.30 24.89
N LEU A 84 -10.51 -25.44 25.60
CA LEU A 84 -11.80 -24.87 25.18
C LEU A 84 -11.66 -23.45 24.58
N LYS A 85 -10.43 -22.95 24.45
CA LYS A 85 -10.08 -21.73 23.74
C LYS A 85 -9.43 -22.09 22.39
N MET A 86 -9.63 -21.28 21.36
CA MET A 86 -9.01 -21.53 20.05
C MET A 86 -7.48 -21.49 20.19
N ASN A 87 -6.78 -22.45 19.59
CA ASN A 87 -5.33 -22.36 19.43
C ASN A 87 -5.04 -21.71 18.09
N LEU A 88 -4.24 -20.65 18.12
CA LEU A 88 -3.86 -19.86 16.97
C LEU A 88 -2.41 -20.15 16.65
N GLU A 89 -2.16 -20.55 15.42
CA GLU A 89 -0.83 -20.74 14.88
C GLU A 89 -0.46 -19.53 14.01
N ILE A 90 0.67 -18.92 14.31
CA ILE A 90 1.24 -17.84 13.51
C ILE A 90 2.28 -18.46 12.58
N VAL A 91 2.12 -18.20 11.29
CA VAL A 91 3.01 -18.68 10.23
C VAL A 91 3.55 -17.52 9.41
N ASP A 92 4.70 -17.70 8.76
CA ASP A 92 5.20 -16.74 7.77
C ASP A 92 4.48 -16.87 6.41
N GLY A 93 4.86 -16.03 5.44
CA GLY A 93 4.28 -16.06 4.09
C GLY A 93 4.53 -17.36 3.30
N SER A 94 5.42 -18.24 3.77
CA SER A 94 5.65 -19.57 3.21
C SER A 94 4.92 -20.69 3.97
N GLY A 95 4.17 -20.34 5.03
CA GLY A 95 3.49 -21.29 5.91
C GLY A 95 4.37 -21.90 6.99
N LYS A 96 5.58 -21.36 7.22
CA LYS A 96 6.47 -21.85 8.29
C LYS A 96 5.99 -21.37 9.64
N PHE A 97 5.89 -22.29 10.61
CA PHE A 97 5.55 -21.98 12.01
C PHE A 97 6.48 -20.94 12.64
N LEU A 98 5.89 -19.90 13.23
CA LEU A 98 6.58 -18.83 13.96
C LEU A 98 6.25 -18.85 15.45
N GLY A 99 5.06 -19.33 15.83
CA GLY A 99 4.63 -19.46 17.22
C GLY A 99 3.14 -19.73 17.32
N GLU A 100 2.68 -20.07 18.51
CA GLU A 100 1.27 -20.28 18.79
C GLU A 100 0.84 -19.68 20.13
N GLY A 101 -0.47 -19.63 20.33
CA GLY A 101 -1.10 -19.16 21.56
C GLY A 101 -2.63 -19.20 21.47
N ARG A 102 -3.28 -19.01 22.61
CA ARG A 102 -4.75 -19.04 22.71
C ARG A 102 -5.38 -17.67 23.00
N ASP A 103 -4.55 -16.64 23.06
CA ASP A 103 -4.94 -15.25 23.23
C ASP A 103 -4.46 -14.45 22.03
N LEU A 104 -5.42 -14.00 21.20
CA LEU A 104 -5.11 -13.23 19.99
C LEU A 104 -4.46 -11.88 20.33
N ALA A 105 -4.87 -11.24 21.42
CA ALA A 105 -4.36 -9.92 21.80
C ALA A 105 -2.90 -10.02 22.28
N GLU A 106 -2.60 -11.02 23.12
CA GLU A 106 -1.22 -11.32 23.54
C GLU A 106 -0.34 -11.69 22.34
N LEU A 107 -0.81 -12.58 21.46
CA LEU A 107 -0.06 -12.96 20.27
C LEU A 107 0.22 -11.74 19.38
N THR A 108 -0.79 -10.90 19.14
CA THR A 108 -0.63 -9.69 18.33
C THR A 108 0.40 -8.75 18.95
N ALA A 109 0.33 -8.51 20.25
CA ALA A 109 1.28 -7.65 20.96
C ALA A 109 2.71 -8.21 20.92
N ARG A 110 2.89 -9.50 21.24
CA ARG A 110 4.19 -10.18 21.25
C ARG A 110 4.86 -10.14 19.88
N PHE A 111 4.12 -10.45 18.82
CA PHE A 111 4.68 -10.43 17.46
C PHE A 111 4.87 -9.02 16.92
N ALA A 112 4.07 -8.03 17.32
CA ALA A 112 4.29 -6.63 16.96
C ALA A 112 5.60 -6.10 17.57
N GLU A 113 5.85 -6.36 18.85
CA GLU A 113 7.09 -5.95 19.53
C GLU A 113 8.31 -6.64 18.92
N ALA A 114 8.23 -7.96 18.70
CA ALA A 114 9.31 -8.72 18.05
C ALA A 114 9.58 -8.22 16.63
N SER A 115 8.53 -7.91 15.85
CA SER A 115 8.67 -7.35 14.50
C SER A 115 9.37 -5.99 14.53
N GLN A 116 8.98 -5.10 15.44
CA GLN A 116 9.63 -3.79 15.57
C GLN A 116 11.10 -3.93 15.94
N ALA A 117 11.43 -4.84 16.87
CA ALA A 117 12.81 -5.13 17.25
C ALA A 117 13.62 -5.75 16.08
N ALA A 118 13.02 -6.59 15.24
CA ALA A 118 13.70 -7.21 14.09
C ALA A 118 14.02 -6.20 12.98
N LEU A 119 13.12 -5.25 12.79
CA LEU A 119 13.27 -4.18 11.81
C LEU A 119 14.19 -3.06 12.31
N ALA A 120 14.49 -2.99 13.61
CA ALA A 120 15.44 -2.04 14.15
C ALA A 120 16.85 -2.31 13.59
N VAL A 121 17.49 -1.25 13.09
CA VAL A 121 18.89 -1.30 12.68
C VAL A 121 19.75 -1.21 13.96
N PRO A 122 20.76 -2.10 14.16
CA PRO A 122 21.58 -2.06 15.36
C PRO A 122 22.27 -0.71 15.46
N GLN A 123 22.18 -0.03 16.60
CA GLN A 123 22.82 1.28 16.81
C GLN A 123 24.31 1.10 17.11
N THR A 124 25.11 0.88 16.07
CA THR A 124 26.57 0.94 16.15
C THR A 124 27.07 2.25 15.56
N ALA A 125 28.23 2.74 15.97
CA ALA A 125 28.79 3.97 15.43
C ALA A 125 28.93 3.98 13.89
N LYS A 126 29.04 2.79 13.25
CA LYS A 126 29.08 2.63 11.79
C LYS A 126 27.70 2.72 11.12
N SER A 127 26.63 2.23 11.76
CA SER A 127 25.27 2.28 11.18
C SER A 127 24.62 3.66 11.27
N GLN A 128 25.22 4.59 12.01
CA GLN A 128 24.77 5.98 12.11
C GLN A 128 25.33 6.89 11.00
N GLN A 129 26.37 6.47 10.29
CA GLN A 129 26.95 7.27 9.21
C GLN A 129 26.20 7.05 7.89
N PRO A 130 25.96 8.13 7.10
CA PRO A 130 25.43 7.98 5.76
C PRO A 130 26.30 7.06 4.91
N VAL A 131 25.65 6.13 4.22
CA VAL A 131 26.25 5.25 3.22
C VAL A 131 26.74 6.11 2.05
N GLN A 132 28.01 5.97 1.68
CA GLN A 132 28.63 6.68 0.57
C GLN A 132 28.79 5.76 -0.63
N ALA A 133 28.63 6.31 -1.84
CA ALA A 133 28.67 5.53 -3.08
C ALA A 133 30.02 4.82 -3.33
N LYS A 134 31.14 5.43 -2.92
CA LYS A 134 32.50 4.95 -3.27
C LYS A 134 32.89 3.63 -2.62
N ALA A 135 32.28 3.27 -1.50
CA ALA A 135 32.56 2.01 -0.80
C ALA A 135 31.53 1.78 0.31
N PHE A 136 30.43 1.09 -0.02
CA PHE A 136 29.55 0.51 0.98
C PHE A 136 29.64 -1.00 0.97
N ALA A 137 29.49 -1.60 2.15
CA ALA A 137 29.61 -3.04 2.35
C ALA A 137 28.45 -3.79 1.68
N ALA A 138 28.65 -5.08 1.42
CA ALA A 138 27.60 -5.93 0.87
C ALA A 138 26.38 -5.99 1.78
N VAL A 139 25.22 -5.64 1.24
CA VAL A 139 23.93 -5.70 1.91
C VAL A 139 23.26 -7.04 1.58
N ALA A 140 23.07 -7.88 2.59
CA ALA A 140 22.44 -9.19 2.41
C ALA A 140 21.02 -9.09 1.86
N GLN A 141 20.61 -10.05 1.01
CA GLN A 141 19.26 -10.06 0.44
C GLN A 141 18.17 -10.36 1.47
N LYS A 142 18.45 -11.28 2.39
CA LYS A 142 17.59 -11.67 3.51
C LYS A 142 18.44 -12.16 4.67
N THR A 143 17.97 -11.96 5.89
CA THR A 143 18.58 -12.52 7.09
C THR A 143 17.51 -13.09 8.02
N GLN A 144 17.88 -14.10 8.80
CA GLN A 144 17.04 -14.62 9.89
C GLN A 144 17.48 -13.95 11.18
N GLN A 145 16.53 -13.43 11.96
CA GLN A 145 16.79 -12.87 13.29
C GLN A 145 15.98 -13.63 14.33
N ASN A 146 16.63 -14.00 15.43
CA ASN A 146 15.96 -14.61 16.56
C ASN A 146 15.76 -13.53 17.63
N ILE A 147 14.50 -13.16 17.91
CA ILE A 147 14.13 -12.15 18.89
C ILE A 147 13.11 -12.74 19.85
N ALA A 148 13.43 -12.75 21.14
CA ALA A 148 12.58 -13.35 22.17
C ALA A 148 12.16 -14.80 21.84
N GLY A 149 13.04 -15.57 21.19
CA GLY A 149 12.76 -16.95 20.77
C GLY A 149 11.97 -17.09 19.47
N LEU A 150 11.54 -15.99 18.85
CA LEU A 150 10.85 -15.96 17.56
C LEU A 150 11.86 -15.79 16.42
N SER A 151 11.83 -16.68 15.45
CA SER A 151 12.68 -16.61 14.26
C SER A 151 11.98 -15.82 13.16
N MET A 152 12.47 -14.62 12.86
CA MET A 152 11.88 -13.70 11.90
C MET A 152 12.77 -13.53 10.68
N THR A 153 12.17 -13.63 9.50
CA THR A 153 12.83 -13.25 8.25
C THR A 153 12.78 -11.73 8.12
N VAL A 154 13.92 -11.09 7.91
CA VAL A 154 14.00 -9.68 7.55
C VAL A 154 14.75 -9.50 6.25
N TYR A 155 14.47 -8.40 5.56
CA TYR A 155 15.07 -8.06 4.28
C TYR A 155 15.89 -6.77 4.45
N PRO A 156 17.21 -6.87 4.69
CA PRO A 156 18.08 -5.71 4.70
C PRO A 156 18.10 -5.04 3.33
N ALA A 157 18.14 -3.72 3.32
CA ALA A 157 18.23 -2.90 2.12
C ALA A 157 18.88 -1.56 2.45
N LEU A 158 19.14 -0.78 1.41
CA LEU A 158 19.47 0.63 1.58
C LEU A 158 18.17 1.43 1.54
N VAL A 159 18.12 2.52 2.29
CA VAL A 159 16.98 3.43 2.31
C VAL A 159 17.47 4.87 2.21
N GLU A 160 16.70 5.70 1.50
CA GLU A 160 16.95 7.13 1.43
C GLU A 160 16.07 7.88 2.44
N GLU A 161 16.70 8.66 3.32
CA GLU A 161 16.02 9.51 4.28
C GLU A 161 16.65 10.91 4.27
N GLY A 162 15.85 11.94 3.98
CA GLY A 162 16.34 13.33 3.98
C GLY A 162 17.49 13.60 3.00
N GLY A 163 17.56 12.84 1.90
CA GLY A 163 18.63 12.93 0.89
C GLY A 163 19.92 12.17 1.25
N ALA A 164 19.99 11.56 2.44
CA ALA A 164 21.07 10.66 2.84
C ALA A 164 20.65 9.20 2.64
N VAL A 165 21.62 8.33 2.35
CA VAL A 165 21.38 6.88 2.25
C VAL A 165 21.86 6.21 3.52
N LYS A 166 21.09 5.25 4.03
CA LYS A 166 21.40 4.46 5.22
C LYS A 166 21.05 3.00 4.98
N GLU A 167 21.51 2.12 5.86
CA GLU A 167 20.99 0.76 5.93
C GLU A 167 19.62 0.74 6.62
N GLY A 168 18.71 -0.08 6.12
CA GLY A 168 17.38 -0.32 6.66
C GLY A 168 17.05 -1.81 6.64
N ARG A 169 15.97 -2.18 7.34
CA ARG A 169 15.43 -3.55 7.36
C ARG A 169 13.93 -3.49 7.16
N PHE A 170 13.41 -4.40 6.36
CA PHE A 170 12.01 -4.44 5.97
C PHE A 170 11.40 -5.81 6.21
N SER A 171 10.09 -5.84 6.45
CA SER A 171 9.31 -7.05 6.70
C SER A 171 9.03 -7.84 5.41
N THR A 172 9.01 -7.17 4.26
CA THR A 172 8.75 -7.78 2.95
C THR A 172 9.93 -7.55 2.01
N GLN A 173 10.18 -8.53 1.13
CA GLN A 173 11.20 -8.41 0.10
C GLN A 173 10.88 -7.25 -0.87
N ALA A 174 9.62 -7.12 -1.26
CA ALA A 174 9.18 -6.12 -2.23
C ALA A 174 9.39 -4.67 -1.73
N GLU A 175 9.13 -4.39 -0.44
CA GLU A 175 9.44 -3.08 0.13
C GLU A 175 10.95 -2.85 0.21
N ALA A 176 11.72 -3.87 0.61
CA ALA A 176 13.18 -3.76 0.67
C ALA A 176 13.78 -3.42 -0.71
N GLU A 177 13.33 -4.11 -1.76
CA GLU A 177 13.78 -3.88 -3.14
C GLU A 177 13.38 -2.50 -3.64
N TYR A 178 12.15 -2.06 -3.35
CA TYR A 178 11.67 -0.72 -3.68
C TYR A 178 12.55 0.36 -3.04
N GLN A 179 12.79 0.27 -1.74
CA GLN A 179 13.61 1.24 -1.00
C GLN A 179 15.07 1.19 -1.44
N HIS A 180 15.62 -0.02 -1.65
CA HIS A 180 16.97 -0.21 -2.12
C HIS A 180 17.18 0.44 -3.49
N ARG A 181 16.27 0.20 -4.45
CA ARG A 181 16.32 0.80 -5.78
C ARG A 181 16.35 2.33 -5.71
N ARG A 182 15.52 2.93 -4.84
CA ARG A 182 15.51 4.40 -4.63
C ARG A 182 16.79 4.92 -4.00
N ALA A 183 17.34 4.21 -3.02
CA ALA A 183 18.62 4.54 -2.42
C ALA A 183 19.77 4.45 -3.45
N LEU A 184 19.75 3.47 -4.34
CA LEU A 184 20.73 3.34 -5.42
C LEU A 184 20.67 4.54 -6.39
N GLN A 185 19.49 5.09 -6.72
CA GLN A 185 19.41 6.34 -7.51
C GLN A 185 20.20 7.47 -6.84
N ARG A 186 20.07 7.62 -5.51
CA ARG A 186 20.80 8.66 -4.74
C ARG A 186 22.30 8.41 -4.71
N LEU A 187 22.74 7.16 -4.56
CA LEU A 187 24.16 6.80 -4.62
C LEU A 187 24.74 6.96 -6.03
N LEU A 188 23.98 6.64 -7.07
CA LEU A 188 24.36 6.87 -8.46
C LEU A 188 24.57 8.36 -8.76
N LEU A 189 23.75 9.26 -8.22
CA LEU A 189 23.99 10.70 -8.33
C LEU A 189 25.33 11.13 -7.71
N GLN A 190 25.73 10.50 -6.59
CA GLN A 190 27.04 10.76 -5.98
C GLN A 190 28.17 10.19 -6.84
N GLN A 191 27.98 8.99 -7.41
CA GLN A 191 28.98 8.34 -8.24
C GLN A 191 29.19 9.06 -9.59
N LEU A 192 28.13 9.66 -10.12
CA LEU A 192 28.12 10.45 -11.35
C LEU A 192 28.09 11.96 -11.05
N ALA A 193 28.82 12.41 -10.04
CA ALA A 193 28.76 13.79 -9.54
C ALA A 193 29.02 14.86 -10.62
N GLU A 194 29.99 14.64 -11.52
CA GLU A 194 30.33 15.61 -12.58
C GLU A 194 29.18 15.78 -13.60
N PRO A 195 28.66 14.72 -14.26
CA PRO A 195 27.46 14.86 -15.09
C PRO A 195 26.24 15.37 -14.31
N ALA A 196 26.06 14.97 -13.04
CA ALA A 196 24.97 15.47 -12.22
C ALA A 196 25.06 16.98 -12.00
N LYS A 197 26.27 17.50 -11.70
CA LYS A 197 26.52 18.94 -11.55
C LYS A 197 26.28 19.69 -12.85
N PHE A 198 26.66 19.12 -14.00
CA PHE A 198 26.35 19.70 -15.31
C PHE A 198 24.82 19.80 -15.52
N LEU A 199 24.10 18.68 -15.36
CA LEU A 199 22.66 18.62 -15.62
C LEU A 199 21.85 19.55 -14.69
N ARG A 200 22.24 19.70 -13.41
CA ARG A 200 21.59 20.67 -12.50
C ARG A 200 21.63 22.11 -13.00
N ASN A 201 22.68 22.47 -13.74
CA ASN A 201 22.91 23.84 -14.22
C ASN A 201 22.52 24.06 -15.68
N LYS A 202 22.35 22.98 -16.45
CA LYS A 202 22.21 23.01 -17.92
C LYS A 202 21.09 22.11 -18.45
N LEU A 203 20.10 21.79 -17.61
CA LEU A 203 18.94 21.02 -18.05
C LEU A 203 18.14 21.79 -19.14
N PRO A 204 17.75 21.14 -20.24
CA PRO A 204 16.93 21.78 -21.27
C PRO A 204 15.62 22.35 -20.71
N GLY A 205 15.31 23.60 -21.06
CA GLY A 205 14.06 24.24 -20.65
C GLY A 205 13.96 24.62 -19.18
N GLN A 206 15.07 24.64 -18.43
CA GLN A 206 15.10 24.92 -16.98
C GLN A 206 14.33 26.19 -16.57
N THR A 207 14.45 27.29 -17.34
CA THR A 207 13.72 28.53 -17.07
C THR A 207 12.20 28.35 -17.17
N GLU A 208 11.73 27.63 -18.19
CA GLU A 208 10.30 27.35 -18.36
C GLU A 208 9.80 26.36 -17.31
N LEU A 209 10.58 25.33 -16.98
CA LEU A 209 10.28 24.41 -15.87
C LEU A 209 10.10 25.19 -14.56
N ALA A 210 11.01 26.13 -14.26
CA ALA A 210 10.93 26.96 -13.05
C ALA A 210 9.67 27.82 -13.01
N LEU A 211 9.24 28.35 -14.16
CA LEU A 211 8.02 29.15 -14.25
C LEU A 211 6.76 28.29 -14.04
N LEU A 212 6.68 27.13 -14.68
CA LEU A 212 5.49 26.27 -14.68
C LEU A 212 5.33 25.46 -13.39
N HIS A 213 6.43 25.12 -12.72
CA HIS A 213 6.44 24.34 -11.48
C HIS A 213 6.22 25.19 -10.21
N ARG A 214 6.17 26.53 -10.33
CA ARG A 214 6.12 27.44 -9.17
C ARG A 214 5.01 27.14 -8.17
N GLU A 215 3.84 26.72 -8.66
CA GLU A 215 2.68 26.40 -7.82
C GLU A 215 2.79 25.01 -7.14
N LEU A 216 3.68 24.13 -7.63
CA LEU A 216 3.90 22.78 -7.11
C LEU A 216 5.08 22.75 -6.12
N GLY A 217 6.13 23.53 -6.36
CA GLY A 217 7.28 23.57 -5.45
C GLY A 217 8.53 24.21 -6.05
N ARG A 218 9.66 23.95 -5.39
CA ARG A 218 10.96 24.52 -5.77
C ARG A 218 11.53 23.82 -7.02
N ILE A 219 12.19 24.60 -7.89
CA ILE A 219 12.82 24.09 -9.11
C ILE A 219 13.93 23.07 -8.80
N ASP A 220 14.72 23.28 -7.75
CA ASP A 220 15.79 22.35 -7.39
C ASP A 220 15.24 20.95 -7.07
N ALA A 221 14.06 20.87 -6.44
CA ALA A 221 13.40 19.60 -6.16
C ALA A 221 12.93 18.91 -7.46
N LEU A 222 12.35 19.65 -8.40
CA LEU A 222 11.94 19.11 -9.69
C LEU A 222 13.14 18.60 -10.51
N ILE A 223 14.25 19.34 -10.48
CA ILE A 223 15.49 18.91 -11.15
C ILE A 223 15.99 17.62 -10.52
N GLU A 224 16.07 17.55 -9.19
CA GLU A 224 16.45 16.31 -8.50
C GLU A 224 15.52 15.14 -8.85
N ASP A 225 14.20 15.37 -8.93
CA ASP A 225 13.25 14.33 -9.35
C ASP A 225 13.53 13.83 -10.77
N ILE A 226 13.79 14.73 -11.73
CA ILE A 226 14.17 14.36 -13.10
C ILE A 226 15.45 13.54 -13.10
N LEU A 227 16.47 13.96 -12.34
CA LEU A 227 17.75 13.26 -12.29
C LEU A 227 17.60 11.85 -11.68
N LEU A 228 16.90 11.72 -10.56
CA LEU A 228 16.66 10.44 -9.90
C LEU A 228 15.82 9.49 -10.77
N ALA A 229 14.76 10.00 -11.39
CA ALA A 229 13.94 9.24 -12.33
C ALA A 229 14.73 8.78 -13.56
N SER A 230 15.59 9.65 -14.11
CA SER A 230 16.42 9.30 -15.26
C SER A 230 17.47 8.24 -14.94
N LEU A 231 18.01 8.22 -13.72
CA LEU A 231 18.89 7.13 -13.28
C LEU A 231 18.14 5.82 -13.14
N ASP A 232 16.89 5.87 -12.65
CA ASP A 232 16.06 4.67 -12.59
C ASP A 232 15.84 4.07 -13.98
N SER A 233 15.33 4.86 -14.93
CA SER A 233 14.97 4.38 -16.27
C SER A 233 16.15 4.17 -17.23
N CYS A 234 17.30 4.78 -16.96
CA CYS A 234 18.50 4.63 -17.80
C CYS A 234 19.49 3.58 -17.26
N VAL A 235 19.64 3.51 -15.95
CA VAL A 235 20.72 2.74 -15.30
C VAL A 235 20.18 1.50 -14.59
N LEU A 236 19.05 1.60 -13.89
CA LEU A 236 18.52 0.50 -13.06
C LEU A 236 17.45 -0.35 -13.77
N GLU A 237 16.71 0.22 -14.73
CA GLU A 237 15.68 -0.49 -15.49
C GLU A 237 16.32 -1.53 -16.44
N GLY A 238 15.80 -2.75 -16.40
CA GLY A 238 16.30 -3.88 -17.20
C GLY A 238 17.45 -4.67 -16.58
N GLU A 239 18.01 -4.24 -15.45
CA GLU A 239 19.00 -5.04 -14.71
C GLU A 239 18.29 -6.18 -13.96
N ALA A 240 18.78 -7.41 -14.13
CA ALA A 240 18.19 -8.60 -13.50
C ALA A 240 18.37 -8.60 -11.97
N GLU A 241 19.52 -8.12 -11.49
CA GLU A 241 19.80 -7.93 -10.07
C GLU A 241 20.43 -6.55 -9.85
N LEU A 242 19.96 -5.85 -8.82
CA LEU A 242 20.49 -4.55 -8.46
C LEU A 242 21.75 -4.68 -7.58
N PRO A 243 22.75 -3.79 -7.74
CA PRO A 243 23.97 -3.84 -6.94
C PRO A 243 23.72 -3.73 -5.43
N ARG A 244 24.23 -4.72 -4.69
CA ARG A 244 24.14 -4.79 -3.22
C ARG A 244 25.43 -4.33 -2.52
N ASP A 245 26.43 -3.87 -3.25
CA ASP A 245 27.69 -3.33 -2.71
C ASP A 245 28.21 -2.15 -3.56
N GLY A 246 29.22 -1.45 -3.04
CA GLY A 246 29.81 -0.30 -3.72
C GLY A 246 30.51 -0.64 -5.04
N ALA A 247 31.11 -1.83 -5.15
CA ALA A 247 31.84 -2.25 -6.34
C ALA A 247 30.89 -2.53 -7.52
N GLY A 248 29.79 -3.24 -7.28
CA GLY A 248 28.73 -3.47 -8.25
C GLY A 248 28.07 -2.15 -8.68
N LEU A 249 27.86 -1.22 -7.75
CA LEU A 249 27.30 0.10 -8.07
C LEU A 249 28.23 0.89 -8.99
N LEU A 250 29.53 0.90 -8.69
CA LEU A 250 30.55 1.55 -9.51
C LEU A 250 30.57 0.96 -10.92
N SER A 251 30.62 -0.38 -11.02
CA SER A 251 30.62 -1.07 -12.32
C SER A 251 29.37 -0.71 -13.14
N LEU A 252 28.18 -0.74 -12.53
CA LEU A 252 26.94 -0.37 -13.21
C LEU A 252 26.95 1.10 -13.67
N ALA A 253 27.41 2.01 -12.81
CA ALA A 253 27.51 3.43 -13.13
C ALA A 253 28.44 3.68 -14.33
N GLU A 254 29.59 3.01 -14.39
CA GLU A 254 30.56 3.15 -15.49
C GLU A 254 30.00 2.61 -16.81
N ARG A 255 29.33 1.45 -16.79
CA ARG A 255 28.71 0.85 -18.00
C ARG A 255 27.68 1.76 -18.65
N LYS A 256 26.89 2.50 -17.87
CA LYS A 256 25.77 3.31 -18.34
C LYS A 256 26.06 4.81 -18.37
N ARG A 257 27.28 5.23 -18.00
CA ARG A 257 27.67 6.63 -17.82
C ARG A 257 27.44 7.49 -19.05
N ALA A 258 27.79 6.97 -20.23
CA ALA A 258 27.72 7.70 -21.49
C ALA A 258 26.28 8.03 -21.91
N ASP A 259 25.32 7.15 -21.58
CA ASP A 259 23.92 7.26 -22.00
C ASP A 259 23.09 8.19 -21.10
N TRP A 260 23.54 8.39 -19.84
CA TRP A 260 22.71 9.02 -18.82
C TRP A 260 22.37 10.48 -19.13
N THR A 261 23.33 11.29 -19.57
CA THR A 261 23.12 12.73 -19.84
C THR A 261 22.02 12.94 -20.87
N GLU A 262 22.09 12.28 -22.03
CA GLU A 262 21.07 12.38 -23.07
C GLU A 262 19.71 11.87 -22.58
N HIS A 263 19.69 10.80 -21.80
CA HIS A 263 18.46 10.27 -21.21
C HIS A 263 17.80 11.28 -20.26
N ALA A 264 18.56 11.91 -19.37
CA ALA A 264 18.07 12.93 -18.45
C ALA A 264 17.52 14.16 -19.19
N GLU A 265 18.17 14.59 -20.26
CA GLU A 265 17.68 15.68 -21.11
C GLU A 265 16.37 15.34 -21.82
N ARG A 266 16.21 14.11 -22.33
CA ARG A 266 14.94 13.64 -22.91
C ARG A 266 13.84 13.64 -21.86
N LEU A 267 14.13 13.19 -20.65
CA LEU A 267 13.17 13.19 -19.56
C LEU A 267 12.77 14.62 -19.16
N ALA A 268 13.71 15.55 -19.11
CA ALA A 268 13.44 16.97 -18.85
C ALA A 268 12.49 17.59 -19.89
N LYS A 269 12.68 17.27 -21.18
CA LYS A 269 11.79 17.71 -22.26
C LYS A 269 10.37 17.14 -22.11
N LEU A 270 10.24 15.86 -21.75
CA LEU A 270 8.95 15.24 -21.44
C LEU A 270 8.27 15.91 -20.24
N THR A 271 9.01 16.14 -19.14
CA THR A 271 8.50 16.85 -17.96
C THR A 271 8.01 18.26 -18.34
N LEU A 272 8.73 18.96 -19.21
CA LEU A 272 8.31 20.28 -19.70
C LEU A 272 6.99 20.20 -20.50
N GLU A 273 6.82 19.21 -21.39
CA GLU A 273 5.55 18.99 -22.10
C GLU A 273 4.40 18.75 -21.11
N ILE A 274 4.62 17.88 -20.12
CA ILE A 274 3.63 17.56 -19.08
C ILE A 274 3.22 18.81 -18.32
N LEU A 275 4.18 19.62 -17.86
CA LEU A 275 3.90 20.86 -17.12
C LEU A 275 3.20 21.92 -17.97
N LYS A 276 3.50 22.01 -19.28
CA LYS A 276 2.79 22.91 -20.21
C LYS A 276 1.32 22.53 -20.32
N LEU A 277 1.03 21.24 -20.54
CA LEU A 277 -0.33 20.73 -20.63
C LEU A 277 -1.09 20.92 -19.31
N TRP A 278 -0.46 20.56 -18.19
CA TRP A 278 -1.04 20.75 -16.86
C TRP A 278 -1.36 22.22 -16.57
N HIS A 279 -0.44 23.14 -16.85
CA HIS A 279 -0.66 24.57 -16.65
C HIS A 279 -1.76 25.11 -17.58
N GLY A 280 -1.86 24.61 -18.81
CA GLY A 280 -2.97 24.90 -19.73
C GLY A 280 -4.32 24.51 -19.11
N LEU A 281 -4.41 23.30 -18.54
CA LEU A 281 -5.61 22.81 -17.87
C LEU A 281 -5.94 23.62 -16.60
N GLN A 282 -4.93 24.02 -15.81
CA GLN A 282 -5.15 24.87 -14.62
C GLN A 282 -5.85 26.19 -14.96
N LYS A 283 -5.52 26.80 -16.11
CA LYS A 283 -6.19 28.02 -16.58
C LYS A 283 -7.68 27.81 -16.86
N ARG A 284 -8.09 26.61 -17.29
CA ARG A 284 -9.49 26.27 -17.60
C ARG A 284 -10.39 26.27 -16.35
N PHE A 285 -9.82 26.11 -15.16
CA PHE A 285 -10.58 26.17 -13.91
C PHE A 285 -10.76 27.59 -13.35
N LYS A 286 -10.16 28.61 -13.98
CA LYS A 286 -10.34 30.00 -13.57
C LYS A 286 -11.62 30.56 -14.19
N GLY A 287 -12.49 31.14 -13.38
CA GLY A 287 -13.73 31.79 -13.83
C GLY A 287 -14.99 31.25 -13.15
N LYS A 288 -16.16 31.59 -13.70
CA LYS A 288 -17.45 31.12 -13.17
C LYS A 288 -17.64 29.64 -13.49
N ILE A 289 -17.96 28.86 -12.46
CA ILE A 289 -18.27 27.43 -12.57
C ILE A 289 -19.78 27.27 -12.68
N ASP A 290 -20.25 26.55 -13.71
CA ASP A 290 -21.64 26.09 -13.77
C ASP A 290 -21.84 24.95 -12.75
N LEU A 291 -22.78 25.13 -11.83
CA LEU A 291 -23.18 24.15 -10.82
C LEU A 291 -23.57 22.80 -11.44
N SER A 292 -24.11 22.80 -12.65
CA SER A 292 -24.48 21.56 -13.37
C SER A 292 -23.26 20.66 -13.64
N GLN A 293 -22.09 21.27 -13.83
CA GLN A 293 -20.80 20.65 -14.16
C GLN A 293 -19.94 20.31 -12.95
N ALA A 294 -20.37 20.66 -11.74
CA ALA A 294 -19.54 20.55 -10.52
C ALA A 294 -18.99 19.14 -10.28
N VAL A 295 -19.77 18.09 -10.53
CA VAL A 295 -19.34 16.69 -10.37
C VAL A 295 -18.15 16.36 -11.27
N ALA A 296 -18.26 16.68 -12.56
CA ALA A 296 -17.22 16.44 -13.55
C ALA A 296 -15.95 17.24 -13.24
N LEU A 297 -16.10 18.53 -12.91
CA LEU A 297 -14.97 19.39 -12.60
C LEU A 297 -14.24 18.96 -11.33
N ASN A 298 -14.96 18.48 -10.31
CA ASN A 298 -14.35 17.94 -9.10
C ASN A 298 -13.59 16.65 -9.38
N ASP A 299 -14.15 15.72 -10.16
CA ASP A 299 -13.47 14.50 -10.58
C ASP A 299 -12.22 14.80 -11.42
N ILE A 300 -12.29 15.75 -12.36
CA ILE A 300 -11.14 16.18 -13.16
C ILE A 300 -10.04 16.78 -12.27
N LYS A 301 -10.40 17.66 -11.32
CA LYS A 301 -9.43 18.24 -10.38
C LYS A 301 -8.77 17.16 -9.53
N ALA A 302 -9.54 16.19 -9.04
CA ALA A 302 -9.02 15.04 -8.33
C ALA A 302 -8.05 14.23 -9.19
N GLN A 303 -8.43 13.88 -10.43
CA GLN A 303 -7.57 13.18 -11.38
C GLN A 303 -6.25 13.94 -11.62
N LEU A 304 -6.31 15.25 -11.90
CA LEU A 304 -5.12 16.06 -12.14
C LEU A 304 -4.15 16.05 -10.95
N SER A 305 -4.66 16.14 -9.72
CA SER A 305 -3.85 16.05 -8.50
C SER A 305 -3.14 14.69 -8.31
N LYS A 306 -3.60 13.65 -9.02
CA LYS A 306 -3.03 12.29 -8.99
C LYS A 306 -2.15 11.98 -10.20
N LEU A 307 -2.04 12.90 -11.16
CA LEU A 307 -1.16 12.81 -12.32
C LEU A 307 0.04 13.75 -12.20
N VAL A 308 -0.18 14.96 -11.66
CA VAL A 308 0.87 15.97 -11.50
C VAL A 308 0.80 16.54 -10.08
N TYR A 309 1.83 16.24 -9.31
CA TYR A 309 2.00 16.59 -7.90
C TYR A 309 3.51 16.68 -7.57
N PRO A 310 3.94 17.28 -6.45
CA PRO A 310 5.36 17.35 -6.11
C PRO A 310 5.97 15.93 -6.02
N GLY A 311 7.06 15.66 -6.75
CA GLY A 311 7.64 14.30 -6.83
C GLY A 311 7.16 13.45 -8.00
N PHE A 312 6.15 13.87 -8.78
CA PHE A 312 5.49 12.99 -9.75
C PHE A 312 6.44 12.37 -10.79
N VAL A 313 7.52 13.07 -11.17
CA VAL A 313 8.49 12.59 -12.16
C VAL A 313 9.22 11.34 -11.66
N ARG A 314 9.55 11.29 -10.36
CA ARG A 314 10.23 10.17 -9.72
C ARG A 314 9.27 9.08 -9.27
N GLU A 315 8.09 9.46 -8.80
CA GLU A 315 7.08 8.51 -8.28
C GLU A 315 6.32 7.76 -9.39
N THR A 316 6.25 8.32 -10.60
CA THR A 316 5.53 7.70 -11.72
C THR A 316 6.44 6.73 -12.45
N PRO A 317 6.06 5.43 -12.61
CA PRO A 317 6.85 4.50 -13.39
C PRO A 317 7.05 5.00 -14.82
N ALA A 318 8.27 4.82 -15.37
CA ALA A 318 8.67 5.42 -16.64
C ALA A 318 7.73 5.06 -17.81
N VAL A 319 7.17 3.85 -17.81
CA VAL A 319 6.21 3.38 -18.82
C VAL A 319 4.91 4.20 -18.84
N TRP A 320 4.51 4.76 -17.69
CA TRP A 320 3.31 5.56 -17.52
C TRP A 320 3.58 7.07 -17.56
N LEU A 321 4.78 7.49 -17.14
CA LEU A 321 5.21 8.88 -17.23
C LEU A 321 5.16 9.38 -18.69
N LYS A 322 5.56 8.53 -19.64
CA LYS A 322 5.47 8.76 -21.09
C LYS A 322 4.04 8.96 -21.59
N GLU A 323 3.05 8.44 -20.86
CA GLU A 323 1.62 8.53 -21.23
C GLU A 323 0.92 9.74 -20.62
N LEU A 324 1.52 10.42 -19.63
CA LEU A 324 0.91 11.59 -18.99
C LEU A 324 0.47 12.66 -20.01
N PRO A 325 1.24 13.01 -21.07
CA PRO A 325 0.75 13.94 -22.08
C PRO A 325 -0.57 13.50 -22.74
N ARG A 326 -0.75 12.20 -23.00
CA ARG A 326 -1.99 11.66 -23.58
C ARG A 326 -3.14 11.74 -22.59
N TYR A 327 -2.92 11.44 -21.31
CA TYR A 327 -3.95 11.57 -20.28
C TYR A 327 -4.38 13.03 -20.06
N LEU A 328 -3.43 13.97 -20.05
CA LEU A 328 -3.74 15.40 -19.93
C LEU A 328 -4.51 15.92 -21.16
N LYS A 329 -4.15 15.51 -22.38
CA LYS A 329 -4.93 15.80 -23.61
C LYS A 329 -6.34 15.19 -23.55
N ALA A 330 -6.50 14.01 -22.96
CA ALA A 330 -7.83 13.41 -22.76
C ALA A 330 -8.70 14.24 -21.80
N ILE A 331 -8.11 14.78 -20.73
CA ILE A 331 -8.79 15.71 -19.82
C ILE A 331 -9.20 17.00 -20.53
N GLU A 332 -8.33 17.54 -21.37
CA GLU A 332 -8.63 18.73 -22.18
C GLU A 332 -9.85 18.50 -23.08
N MET A 333 -9.86 17.39 -23.83
CA MET A 333 -11.00 17.02 -24.67
C MET A 333 -12.28 16.79 -23.88
N ARG A 334 -12.18 16.21 -22.67
CA ARG A 334 -13.32 16.04 -21.77
C ARG A 334 -13.91 17.39 -21.40
N LEU A 335 -13.07 18.37 -21.02
CA LEU A 335 -13.50 19.72 -20.67
C LEU A 335 -14.17 20.44 -21.84
N GLU A 336 -13.70 20.24 -23.07
CA GLU A 336 -14.33 20.83 -24.26
C GLU A 336 -15.72 20.29 -24.53
N LYS A 337 -15.92 18.97 -24.35
CA LYS A 337 -17.20 18.30 -24.61
C LYS A 337 -18.19 18.43 -23.46
N LEU A 338 -17.71 18.70 -22.23
CA LEU A 338 -18.49 18.69 -21.00
C LEU A 338 -19.81 19.48 -21.06
N PRO A 339 -19.87 20.72 -21.60
CA PRO A 339 -21.12 21.48 -21.65
C PRO A 339 -22.24 20.77 -22.40
N SER A 340 -21.90 19.96 -23.41
CA SER A 340 -22.85 19.20 -24.24
C SER A 340 -23.17 17.80 -23.71
N GLN A 341 -22.42 17.30 -22.71
CA GLN A 341 -22.50 15.90 -22.25
C GLN A 341 -22.59 15.75 -20.72
N VAL A 342 -23.06 16.78 -20.01
CA VAL A 342 -23.07 16.85 -18.54
C VAL A 342 -23.65 15.59 -17.87
N GLN A 343 -24.81 15.09 -18.34
CA GLN A 343 -25.44 13.91 -17.73
C GLN A 343 -24.65 12.62 -17.97
N LYS A 344 -24.11 12.44 -19.18
CA LYS A 344 -23.29 11.28 -19.52
C LYS A 344 -21.99 11.26 -18.72
N ASP A 345 -21.33 12.43 -18.63
CA ASP A 345 -20.12 12.60 -17.84
C ASP A 345 -20.36 12.33 -16.36
N ARG A 346 -21.51 12.78 -15.82
CA ARG A 346 -21.90 12.52 -14.43
C ARG A 346 -21.98 11.02 -14.12
N VAL A 347 -22.58 10.22 -15.00
CA VAL A 347 -22.68 8.75 -14.82
C VAL A 347 -21.28 8.14 -14.74
N TRP A 348 -20.42 8.46 -15.70
CA TRP A 348 -19.04 7.95 -15.74
C TRP A 348 -18.18 8.44 -14.57
N SER A 349 -18.36 9.68 -14.13
CA SER A 349 -17.66 10.22 -12.96
C SER A 349 -18.01 9.46 -11.68
N ILE A 350 -19.28 9.11 -11.49
CA ILE A 350 -19.73 8.33 -10.32
C ILE A 350 -19.13 6.92 -10.36
N GLU A 351 -19.14 6.27 -11.51
CA GLU A 351 -18.52 4.96 -11.71
C GLU A 351 -17.02 4.99 -11.37
N LEU A 352 -16.28 5.95 -11.94
CA LEU A 352 -14.85 6.12 -11.70
C LEU A 352 -14.54 6.43 -10.23
N ALA A 353 -15.37 7.21 -9.54
CA ALA A 353 -15.22 7.49 -8.11
C ALA A 353 -15.36 6.21 -7.26
N GLY A 354 -16.25 5.30 -7.63
CA GLY A 354 -16.38 3.99 -6.99
C GLY A 354 -15.11 3.14 -7.15
N LEU A 355 -14.59 3.06 -8.37
CA LEU A 355 -13.34 2.33 -8.66
C LEU A 355 -12.14 2.93 -7.93
N TRP A 356 -12.07 4.26 -7.85
CA TRP A 356 -11.01 4.96 -7.13
C TRP A 356 -11.08 4.72 -5.61
N THR A 357 -12.28 4.74 -5.03
CA THR A 357 -12.48 4.47 -3.60
C THR A 357 -12.03 3.06 -3.24
N GLN A 358 -12.38 2.08 -4.07
CA GLN A 358 -11.94 0.70 -3.94
C GLN A 358 -10.40 0.58 -4.02
N TYR A 359 -9.78 1.23 -5.00
CA TYR A 359 -8.31 1.29 -5.14
C TYR A 359 -7.66 1.90 -3.90
N GLN A 360 -8.13 3.05 -3.44
CA GLN A 360 -7.53 3.78 -2.31
C GLN A 360 -7.58 2.95 -1.03
N ALA A 361 -8.72 2.32 -0.73
CA ALA A 361 -8.87 1.46 0.45
C ALA A 361 -7.86 0.29 0.44
N ARG A 362 -7.60 -0.32 -0.72
CA ARG A 362 -6.60 -1.39 -0.86
C ARG A 362 -5.17 -0.85 -0.79
N ALA A 363 -4.90 0.30 -1.41
CA ALA A 363 -3.59 0.94 -1.36
C ALA A 363 -3.20 1.34 0.07
N ASP A 364 -4.13 1.87 0.85
CA ASP A 364 -3.89 2.23 2.25
C ASP A 364 -3.61 0.98 3.10
N LYS A 365 -4.36 -0.11 2.88
CA LYS A 365 -4.12 -1.40 3.54
C LYS A 365 -2.74 -1.96 3.19
N HIS A 366 -2.40 -2.02 1.91
CA HIS A 366 -1.08 -2.50 1.46
C HIS A 366 0.07 -1.65 2.02
N ALA A 367 -0.10 -0.32 2.09
CA ALA A 367 0.89 0.56 2.69
C ALA A 367 1.11 0.26 4.19
N GLN A 368 0.04 0.00 4.95
CA GLN A 368 0.13 -0.40 6.36
C GLN A 368 0.83 -1.75 6.54
N GLU A 369 0.65 -2.67 5.59
CA GLU A 369 1.25 -4.01 5.60
C GLU A 369 2.68 -4.03 5.02
N GLY A 370 3.19 -2.90 4.51
CA GLY A 370 4.48 -2.86 3.79
C GLY A 370 4.46 -3.68 2.50
N LYS A 371 3.28 -3.83 1.89
CA LYS A 371 3.04 -4.64 0.71
C LYS A 371 3.12 -3.78 -0.54
N ARG A 372 3.76 -4.32 -1.58
CA ARG A 372 3.91 -3.68 -2.89
C ARG A 372 3.38 -4.61 -3.96
N ASP A 373 2.10 -4.47 -4.27
CA ASP A 373 1.41 -5.28 -5.27
C ASP A 373 1.52 -4.64 -6.68
N PRO A 374 2.22 -5.28 -7.64
CA PRO A 374 2.33 -4.77 -9.00
C PRO A 374 0.98 -4.72 -9.73
N GLU A 375 0.05 -5.61 -9.40
CA GLU A 375 -1.29 -5.65 -10.01
C GLU A 375 -2.16 -4.49 -9.52
N LEU A 376 -1.98 -4.06 -8.26
CA LEU A 376 -2.61 -2.85 -7.73
C LEU A 376 -2.08 -1.59 -8.44
N ALA A 377 -0.75 -1.52 -8.62
CA ALA A 377 -0.12 -0.43 -9.36
C ALA A 377 -0.60 -0.40 -10.81
N LEU A 378 -0.70 -1.57 -11.47
CA LEU A 378 -1.22 -1.68 -12.83
C LEU A 378 -2.70 -1.24 -12.92
N TYR A 379 -3.53 -1.68 -11.97
CA TYR A 379 -4.94 -1.29 -11.89
C TYR A 379 -5.11 0.23 -11.80
N ARG A 380 -4.25 0.92 -11.02
CA ARG A 380 -4.25 2.39 -10.94
C ARG A 380 -4.18 3.03 -12.32
N TRP A 381 -3.30 2.54 -13.18
CA TRP A 381 -3.05 3.11 -14.50
C TRP A 381 -4.08 2.68 -15.53
N TRP A 382 -4.65 1.49 -15.38
CA TRP A 382 -5.80 1.07 -16.19
C TRP A 382 -7.01 1.98 -15.99
N MET A 383 -7.17 2.60 -14.82
CA MET A 383 -8.21 3.63 -14.63
C MET A 383 -7.96 4.86 -15.53
N GLU A 384 -6.71 5.26 -15.77
CA GLU A 384 -6.40 6.37 -16.70
C GLU A 384 -6.67 5.97 -18.15
N GLU A 385 -6.35 4.74 -18.55
CA GLU A 385 -6.75 4.21 -19.85
C GLU A 385 -8.26 4.16 -20.01
N TYR A 386 -8.98 3.75 -18.96
CA TYR A 386 -10.43 3.69 -18.98
C TYR A 386 -11.01 5.10 -19.16
N ARG A 387 -10.47 6.11 -18.46
CA ARG A 387 -10.83 7.52 -18.68
C ARG A 387 -10.59 7.95 -20.13
N VAL A 388 -9.47 7.58 -20.76
CA VAL A 388 -9.26 7.86 -22.20
C VAL A 388 -10.34 7.19 -23.05
N SER A 389 -10.69 5.93 -22.78
CA SER A 389 -11.72 5.20 -23.53
C SER A 389 -13.13 5.81 -23.40
N LEU A 390 -13.44 6.44 -22.26
CA LEU A 390 -14.73 7.06 -22.01
C LEU A 390 -14.81 8.46 -22.64
N PHE A 391 -13.79 9.29 -22.41
CA PHE A 391 -13.87 10.72 -22.71
C PHE A 391 -13.16 11.13 -24.01
N ALA A 392 -12.18 10.36 -24.47
CA ALA A 392 -11.25 10.76 -25.52
C ALA A 392 -10.83 9.61 -26.46
N GLN A 393 -11.81 8.83 -26.95
CA GLN A 393 -11.59 7.65 -27.80
C GLN A 393 -10.62 7.86 -28.97
N GLN A 394 -10.64 9.04 -29.59
CA GLN A 394 -9.78 9.37 -30.73
C GLN A 394 -8.26 9.36 -30.39
N LEU A 395 -7.88 9.47 -29.12
CA LEU A 395 -6.49 9.40 -28.69
C LEU A 395 -5.96 7.96 -28.60
N GLY A 396 -6.85 6.97 -28.59
CA GLY A 396 -6.50 5.58 -28.38
C GLY A 396 -6.01 5.26 -26.97
N THR A 397 -6.04 3.97 -26.62
CA THR A 397 -5.57 3.45 -25.34
C THR A 397 -4.31 2.60 -25.54
N LYS A 398 -3.39 2.62 -24.56
CA LYS A 398 -2.14 1.83 -24.61
C LYS A 398 -2.41 0.33 -24.60
N MET A 399 -3.50 -0.08 -23.97
CA MET A 399 -4.05 -1.43 -23.98
C MET A 399 -5.57 -1.37 -24.07
N PRO A 400 -6.25 -2.41 -24.57
CA PRO A 400 -7.71 -2.38 -24.60
C PRO A 400 -8.26 -2.54 -23.18
N VAL A 401 -9.18 -1.65 -22.81
CA VAL A 401 -9.72 -1.49 -21.45
C VAL A 401 -11.26 -1.35 -21.50
N SER A 402 -11.93 -1.80 -20.44
CA SER A 402 -13.38 -1.73 -20.22
C SER A 402 -13.66 -2.01 -18.74
N ASP A 403 -14.88 -1.77 -18.27
CA ASP A 403 -15.36 -2.14 -16.92
C ASP A 403 -15.06 -3.61 -16.57
N LYS A 404 -15.32 -4.53 -17.51
CA LYS A 404 -15.11 -5.97 -17.36
C LYS A 404 -13.64 -6.32 -17.25
N ARG A 405 -12.79 -5.61 -18.01
CA ARG A 405 -11.33 -5.81 -17.94
C ARG A 405 -10.76 -5.24 -16.64
N LEU A 406 -11.21 -4.07 -16.20
CA LEU A 406 -10.85 -3.53 -14.89
C LEU A 406 -11.25 -4.48 -13.76
N SER A 407 -12.46 -5.04 -13.80
CA SER A 407 -12.91 -6.02 -12.81
C SER A 407 -12.03 -7.28 -12.79
N LYS A 408 -11.61 -7.77 -13.97
CA LYS A 408 -10.66 -8.89 -14.09
C LYS A 408 -9.25 -8.52 -13.60
N GLN A 409 -8.82 -7.28 -13.79
CA GLN A 409 -7.55 -6.80 -13.25
C GLN A 409 -7.62 -6.72 -11.72
N TRP A 410 -8.73 -6.21 -11.19
CA TRP A 410 -8.97 -6.14 -9.76
C TRP A 410 -8.94 -7.51 -9.07
N SER A 411 -9.44 -8.57 -9.72
CA SER A 411 -9.40 -9.92 -9.14
C SER A 411 -7.98 -10.50 -9.01
N GLN A 412 -6.97 -9.89 -9.66
CA GLN A 412 -5.56 -10.28 -9.53
C GLN A 412 -4.87 -9.52 -8.39
N VAL A 413 -5.48 -8.44 -7.89
CA VAL A 413 -4.94 -7.63 -6.79
C VAL A 413 -5.04 -8.41 -5.48
N GLU A 414 -3.91 -8.59 -4.82
CA GLU A 414 -3.82 -9.38 -3.60
C GLU A 414 -4.62 -8.76 -2.46
N SER A 415 -5.42 -9.59 -1.77
CA SER A 415 -6.43 -9.19 -0.78
C SER A 415 -5.92 -8.36 0.38
#